data_AF-A0A7U9RFB0-F1
#
_entry.id   AF-A0A7U9RFB0-F1
#
_cell.length_a   1.000
_cell.length_b   1.000
_cell.length_c   1.000
_cell.angle_alpha   90.00
_cell.angle_beta   90.00
_cell.angle_gamma   90.00
#
_symmetry.space_group_name_H-M   'P 1'
#
loop_
_entity.id
_entity.type
_entity.pdbx_description
1 polymer ?
#
loop_
_entity_poly.entity_id
_entity_poly.type
_entity_poly.pdbx_seq_one_letter_code
_entity_poly.pdbx_strand_id
1 'polypeptide(L)'
;MLADISGVDAIYIVTGYTDMRKSIDGLCALVQERFPANENLNALYLFCGRKCDRIKALLKEPDGMVLIYKKLTVQGRYRWSRDRSEVRNLSWREFDWLMSGIDIDQPKAIKAASGQC
;
A
#
# COMPACT_ATOMS: atom_id res chain seq x y z
N MET A 1 6.86 -17.69 7.10
CA MET A 1 7.26 -17.63 5.67
C MET A 1 7.90 -16.26 5.46
N LEU A 2 8.96 -16.11 4.66
CA LEU A 2 9.47 -14.78 4.35
C LEU A 2 8.36 -13.96 3.68
N ALA A 3 8.13 -12.74 4.15
CA ALA A 3 7.07 -11.85 3.66
C ALA A 3 5.62 -12.34 3.91
N ASP A 4 5.38 -13.05 5.01
CA ASP A 4 4.00 -13.33 5.45
C ASP A 4 3.34 -12.05 5.95
N ILE A 5 2.50 -11.46 5.10
CA ILE A 5 1.81 -10.21 5.43
C ILE A 5 0.53 -10.44 6.25
N SER A 6 0.09 -11.68 6.47
CA SER A 6 -1.19 -11.94 7.15
C SER A 6 -1.25 -11.42 8.59
N GLY A 7 -0.09 -11.27 9.24
CA GLY A 7 0.03 -10.78 10.60
C GLY A 7 0.23 -9.27 10.75
N VAL A 8 0.20 -8.46 9.68
CA VAL A 8 0.46 -7.01 9.78
C VAL A 8 -0.69 -6.28 10.49
N ASP A 9 -0.33 -5.32 11.35
CA ASP A 9 -1.30 -4.52 12.11
C ASP A 9 -1.97 -3.46 11.23
N ALA A 10 -1.27 -3.01 10.18
CA ALA A 10 -1.74 -1.99 9.27
C ALA A 10 -1.14 -2.14 7.86
N ILE A 11 -1.94 -1.74 6.87
CA ILE A 11 -1.51 -1.67 5.47
C ILE A 11 -1.65 -0.23 5.02
N TYR A 12 -0.53 0.43 4.74
CA TYR A 12 -0.53 1.81 4.27
C TYR A 12 -0.24 1.87 2.78
N ILE A 13 -1.03 2.66 2.06
CA ILE A 13 -0.74 3.06 0.69
C ILE A 13 -0.13 4.46 0.69
N VAL A 14 1.03 4.60 0.05
CA VAL A 14 1.68 5.88 -0.18
C VAL A 14 1.20 6.43 -1.53
N THR A 15 0.27 7.38 -1.49
CA THR A 15 -0.41 7.89 -2.68
C THR A 15 0.50 8.80 -3.52
N GLY A 16 0.07 9.09 -4.75
CA GLY A 16 0.90 9.78 -5.73
C GLY A 16 1.89 8.83 -6.40
N TYR A 17 3.06 9.34 -6.80
CA TYR A 17 4.10 8.51 -7.42
C TYR A 17 5.33 8.43 -6.52
N THR A 18 5.89 7.23 -6.42
CA THR A 18 7.17 6.96 -5.76
C THR A 18 8.25 6.71 -6.80
N ASP A 19 9.45 7.22 -6.56
CA ASP A 19 10.64 6.83 -7.34
C ASP A 19 11.02 5.38 -7.03
N MET A 20 10.62 4.47 -7.91
CA MET A 20 10.80 3.03 -7.74
C MET A 20 12.26 2.57 -7.82
N ARG A 21 13.23 3.46 -8.06
CA ARG A 21 14.67 3.15 -7.96
C ARG A 21 15.15 3.07 -6.50
N LYS A 22 14.42 3.64 -5.55
CA LYS A 22 14.74 3.57 -4.12
C LYS A 22 14.68 2.12 -3.61
N SER A 23 15.71 1.70 -2.89
CA SER A 23 15.74 0.43 -2.14
C SER A 23 15.16 0.63 -0.74
N ILE A 24 15.37 -0.32 0.18
CA ILE A 24 14.87 -0.30 1.55
C ILE A 24 15.10 1.05 2.22
N ASP A 25 16.35 1.51 2.38
CA ASP A 25 16.64 2.75 3.12
C ASP A 25 15.97 3.99 2.52
N GLY A 26 15.96 4.08 1.20
CA GLY A 26 15.32 5.19 0.50
C GLY A 26 13.80 5.19 0.63
N LEU A 27 13.17 4.01 0.77
CA LEU A 27 11.74 3.89 1.05
C LEU A 27 11.45 4.11 2.54
N CYS A 28 12.29 3.63 3.44
CA CYS A 28 12.21 3.91 4.88
C CYS A 28 12.25 5.42 5.15
N ALA A 29 13.14 6.16 4.49
CA ALA A 29 13.19 7.62 4.61
C ALA A 29 11.87 8.29 4.20
N LEU A 30 11.23 7.81 3.13
CA LEU A 30 9.91 8.31 2.72
C LEU A 30 8.82 7.96 3.73
N VAL A 31 8.87 6.77 4.35
CA VAL A 31 7.96 6.41 5.43
C VAL A 31 8.17 7.31 6.63
N GLN A 32 9.41 7.55 7.06
CA GLN A 32 9.70 8.41 8.21
C GLN A 32 9.24 9.86 7.99
N GLU A 33 9.41 10.39 6.78
CA GLU A 33 8.94 11.73 6.42
C GLU A 33 7.41 11.85 6.47
N ARG A 34 6.70 10.84 5.97
CA ARG A 34 5.23 10.86 5.85
C ARG A 34 4.48 10.33 7.08
N PHE A 35 5.16 9.55 7.91
CA PHE A 35 4.61 8.90 9.10
C PHE A 35 5.51 9.09 10.34
N PRO A 36 5.83 10.34 10.73
CA PRO A 36 6.76 10.60 11.83
C PRO A 36 6.28 10.06 13.19
N ALA A 37 4.98 9.78 13.34
CA ALA A 37 4.36 9.28 14.57
C ALA A 37 3.94 7.79 14.52
N ASN A 38 4.32 7.02 13.49
CA ASN A 38 3.88 5.63 13.40
C ASN A 38 4.75 4.70 14.25
N GLU A 39 4.21 4.33 15.42
CA GLU A 39 4.76 3.32 16.33
C GLU A 39 4.59 1.87 15.85
N ASN A 40 3.86 1.65 14.75
CA ASN A 40 3.57 0.29 14.26
C ASN A 40 4.87 -0.42 13.87
N LEU A 41 5.26 -1.38 14.72
CA LEU A 41 6.43 -2.23 14.54
C LEU A 41 6.19 -3.26 13.42
N ASN A 42 4.94 -3.58 13.11
CA ASN A 42 4.54 -4.56 12.10
C ASN A 42 3.52 -3.98 11.11
N ALA A 43 4.02 -3.29 10.08
CA ALA A 43 3.18 -2.63 9.08
C ALA A 43 3.71 -2.82 7.67
N LEU A 44 2.79 -2.84 6.70
CA LEU A 44 3.08 -2.95 5.28
C LEU A 44 2.90 -1.58 4.60
N TYR A 45 3.95 -1.08 3.95
CA TYR A 45 3.91 0.19 3.21
C TYR A 45 3.98 -0.08 1.71
N LEU A 46 2.97 0.34 0.96
CA LEU A 46 2.83 0.09 -0.46
C LEU A 46 3.23 1.34 -1.26
N PHE A 47 4.07 1.13 -2.27
CA PHE A 47 4.57 2.16 -3.17
C PHE A 47 4.35 1.78 -4.63
N CYS A 48 4.01 2.77 -5.44
CA CYS A 48 3.82 2.60 -6.86
C CYS A 48 4.47 3.74 -7.65
N GLY A 49 5.07 3.39 -8.78
CA GLY A 49 5.68 4.34 -9.70
C GLY A 49 4.69 4.89 -10.73
N ARG A 50 5.16 5.86 -11.51
CA ARG A 50 4.36 6.51 -12.58
C ARG A 50 3.77 5.54 -13.62
N LYS A 51 4.44 4.41 -13.88
CA LYS A 51 3.97 3.40 -14.86
C LYS A 51 2.82 2.55 -14.34
N CYS A 52 2.62 2.49 -13.01
CA CYS A 52 1.61 1.68 -12.34
C CYS A 52 1.60 0.20 -12.75
N ASP A 53 2.72 -0.32 -13.25
CA ASP A 53 2.91 -1.71 -13.68
C ASP A 53 3.59 -2.58 -12.60
N ARG A 54 3.95 -1.97 -11.47
CA ARG A 54 4.69 -2.61 -10.39
C ARG A 54 4.38 -1.95 -9.05
N ILE A 55 4.43 -2.75 -8.00
CA ILE A 55 4.34 -2.32 -6.60
C ILE A 55 5.60 -2.77 -5.86
N LYS A 56 6.09 -1.91 -4.97
CA LYS A 56 6.98 -2.30 -3.89
C LYS A 56 6.18 -2.30 -2.60
N ALA A 57 6.30 -3.36 -1.81
CA ALA A 57 5.75 -3.42 -0.47
C ALA A 57 6.90 -3.55 0.51
N LEU A 58 7.09 -2.53 1.35
CA LEU A 58 8.06 -2.54 2.43
C LEU A 58 7.34 -3.01 3.70
N LEU A 59 7.67 -4.22 4.13
CA LEU A 59 7.20 -4.81 5.37
C LEU A 59 8.23 -4.50 6.47
N LYS A 60 7.78 -3.87 7.55
CA LYS A 60 8.58 -3.69 8.76
C LYS A 60 8.29 -4.87 9.69
N GLU A 61 9.34 -5.53 10.15
CA GLU A 61 9.30 -6.62 11.12
C GLU A 61 10.12 -6.22 12.36
N PRO A 62 9.96 -6.89 13.51
CA PRO A 62 10.72 -6.56 14.72
C PRO A 62 12.24 -6.65 14.55
N ASP A 63 12.72 -7.55 13.69
CA ASP A 63 14.14 -7.85 13.46
C ASP A 63 14.68 -7.27 12.15
N GLY A 64 13.85 -6.60 11.35
CA GLY A 64 14.32 -6.06 10.08
C GLY A 64 13.25 -5.48 9.16
N MET A 65 13.63 -5.38 7.89
CA MET A 65 12.80 -4.85 6.83
C MET A 65 12.82 -5.81 5.65
N VAL A 66 11.65 -6.15 5.13
CA VAL A 66 11.48 -6.99 3.94
C VAL A 66 10.91 -6.15 2.81
N LEU A 67 11.54 -6.21 1.63
CA LEU A 67 11.05 -5.53 0.44
C LEU A 67 10.53 -6.54 -0.58
N ILE A 68 9.21 -6.54 -0.77
CA ILE A 68 8.53 -7.33 -1.79
C ILE A 68 8.43 -6.48 -3.06
N TYR A 69 8.85 -7.02 -4.20
CA TYR A 69 8.73 -6.38 -5.51
C TYR A 69 7.83 -7.20 -6.41
N LYS A 70 6.64 -6.68 -6.73
CA LYS A 70 5.67 -7.31 -7.64
C LYS A 70 5.57 -6.50 -8.92
N LYS A 71 5.90 -7.12 -10.05
CA LYS A 71 5.72 -6.54 -11.39
C LYS A 71 4.65 -7.33 -12.13
N LEU A 72 3.70 -6.62 -12.75
CA LEU A 72 2.70 -7.24 -13.62
C LEU A 72 3.40 -7.73 -14.90
N THR A 73 3.18 -9.01 -15.24
CA THR A 73 3.61 -9.62 -16.50
C THR A 73 2.48 -9.69 -17.53
N VAL A 74 1.23 -9.61 -17.05
CA VAL A 74 0.02 -9.55 -17.86
C VAL A 74 -0.31 -8.10 -18.23
N GLN A 75 -1.18 -7.91 -19.23
CA GLN A 75 -1.68 -6.59 -19.60
C GLN A 75 -2.54 -6.00 -18.47
N GLY A 76 -2.23 -4.77 -18.05
CA GLY A 76 -2.96 -4.10 -16.99
C GLY A 76 -2.09 -3.11 -16.22
N ARG A 77 -2.70 -2.42 -15.26
CA ARG A 77 -2.04 -1.51 -14.33
C ARG A 77 -2.78 -1.52 -13.00
N TYR A 78 -2.07 -1.28 -11.92
CA TYR A 78 -2.67 -1.02 -10.63
C TYR A 78 -3.48 0.28 -10.66
N ARG A 79 -4.67 0.26 -10.08
CA ARG A 79 -5.50 1.45 -9.86
C ARG A 79 -4.98 2.18 -8.63
N TRP A 80 -3.98 3.03 -8.87
CA TRP A 80 -3.29 3.77 -7.81
C TRP A 80 -3.87 5.17 -7.66
N SER A 81 -4.28 5.53 -6.45
CA SER A 81 -4.78 6.88 -6.17
C SER A 81 -3.66 7.91 -6.31
N ARG A 82 -3.99 9.01 -7.00
CA ARG A 82 -3.06 10.11 -7.30
C ARG A 82 -3.34 11.35 -6.46
N ASP A 83 -4.39 11.34 -5.64
CA ASP A 83 -4.74 12.48 -4.82
C ASP A 83 -3.76 12.66 -3.66
N ARG A 84 -3.51 13.94 -3.34
CA ARG A 84 -2.42 14.40 -2.46
C ARG A 84 -2.61 14.09 -0.97
N SER A 85 -3.63 13.35 -0.56
CA SER A 85 -3.60 12.76 0.78
C SER A 85 -2.50 11.69 0.77
N GLU A 86 -1.27 12.09 1.11
CA GLU A 86 0.00 11.39 0.78
C GLU A 86 0.10 9.95 1.28
N VAL A 87 -0.84 9.56 2.14
CA VAL A 87 -0.92 8.34 2.91
C VAL A 87 -2.38 7.98 3.18
N ARG A 88 -2.74 6.70 3.05
CA ARG A 88 -4.01 6.15 3.54
C ARG A 88 -3.79 4.78 4.17
N ASN A 89 -4.49 4.49 5.28
CA ASN A 89 -4.59 3.14 5.84
C ASN A 89 -5.67 2.36 5.06
N LEU A 90 -5.33 1.17 4.58
CA LEU A 90 -6.20 0.28 3.83
C LEU A 90 -6.71 -0.83 4.73
N SER A 91 -7.99 -1.14 4.58
CA SER A 91 -8.53 -2.43 4.98
C SER A 91 -7.97 -3.56 4.10
N TRP A 92 -8.01 -4.78 4.61
CA TRP A 92 -7.66 -5.98 3.84
C TRP A 92 -8.46 -6.12 2.55
N ARG A 93 -9.72 -5.68 2.53
CA ARG A 93 -10.58 -5.71 1.35
C ARG A 93 -10.12 -4.72 0.28
N GLU A 94 -9.75 -3.50 0.67
CA GLU A 94 -9.19 -2.52 -0.26
C GLU A 94 -7.82 -2.96 -0.79
N PHE A 95 -7.01 -3.60 0.05
CA PHE A 95 -5.77 -4.24 -0.38
C PHE A 95 -6.01 -5.33 -1.43
N ASP A 96 -6.98 -6.21 -1.20
CA ASP A 96 -7.34 -7.27 -2.16
C ASP A 96 -7.83 -6.70 -3.50
N TRP A 97 -8.68 -5.67 -3.47
CA TRP A 97 -9.08 -4.93 -4.67
C TRP A 97 -7.88 -4.39 -5.42
N LEU A 98 -6.97 -3.70 -4.72
CA LEU A 98 -5.76 -3.16 -5.32
C LEU A 98 -4.90 -4.27 -5.95
N MET A 99 -4.70 -5.38 -5.24
CA MET A 99 -3.94 -6.54 -5.74
C MET A 99 -4.57 -7.21 -6.95
N SER A 100 -5.90 -7.08 -7.09
CA SER A 100 -6.71 -7.57 -8.21
C SER A 100 -6.87 -6.54 -9.34
N GLY A 101 -6.27 -5.35 -9.23
CA GLY A 101 -6.35 -4.29 -10.24
C GLY A 101 -7.67 -3.50 -10.24
N ILE A 102 -8.46 -3.65 -9.18
CA ILE A 102 -9.69 -2.90 -8.92
C ILE A 102 -9.33 -1.62 -8.16
N ASP A 103 -10.12 -0.55 -8.35
CA ASP A 103 -9.93 0.71 -7.63
C ASP A 103 -10.15 0.53 -6.13
N ILE A 104 -9.35 1.17 -5.28
CA ILE A 104 -9.56 1.16 -3.83
C ILE A 104 -10.75 2.04 -3.45
N ASP A 105 -11.03 3.07 -4.26
CA ASP A 105 -12.19 3.92 -4.11
C ASP A 105 -13.36 3.38 -4.93
N GLN A 106 -14.42 3.00 -4.23
CA GLN A 106 -15.61 2.38 -4.82
C GLN A 106 -16.85 3.28 -4.69
N PRO A 107 -16.88 4.46 -5.35
CA PRO A 107 -17.97 5.42 -5.20
C PRO A 107 -19.32 4.88 -5.70
N LYS A 108 -19.29 3.90 -6.61
CA LYS A 108 -20.48 3.24 -7.19
C LYS A 108 -20.90 1.96 -6.46
N ALA A 109 -20.15 1.52 -5.44
CA ALA A 109 -20.55 0.35 -4.68
C ALA A 109 -21.85 0.63 -3.91
N ILE A 110 -22.69 -0.39 -3.80
CA ILE A 110 -23.90 -0.33 -2.97
C ILE A 110 -23.43 -0.11 -1.53
N LYS A 111 -23.81 1.03 -0.97
CA LYS A 111 -23.57 1.32 0.44
C LYS A 111 -24.69 0.67 1.23
N ALA A 112 -24.33 -0.09 2.26
CA ALA A 112 -25.33 -0.50 3.24
C ALA A 112 -26.00 0.76 3.79
N ALA A 113 -27.32 0.73 3.96
CA ALA A 113 -28.01 1.83 4.64
C ALA A 113 -27.37 1.98 6.02
N SER A 114 -26.83 3.17 6.31
CA SER A 114 -26.41 3.51 7.67
C SER A 114 -27.67 3.50 8.54
N GLY A 115 -27.83 2.48 9.36
CA GLY A 115 -29.07 2.17 10.05
C GLY A 115 -29.63 3.36 10.83
N GLN A 116 -30.87 3.73 10.50
CA GLN A 116 -31.88 4.09 11.48
C GLN A 116 -33.11 3.25 11.14
N CYS A 117 -33.25 2.12 11.85
CA CYS A 117 -34.54 1.57 12.23
C CYS A 117 -34.59 1.63 13.75
#